data_AF-A0AAU0LT30-F1
#
_entry.id   AF-A0AAU0LT30-F1
#
_cell.length_a   1.000
_cell.length_b   1.000
_cell.length_c   1.000
_cell.angle_alpha   90.00
_cell.angle_beta   90.00
_cell.angle_gamma   90.00
#
_symmetry.space_group_name_H-M   'P 1'
#
loop_
_entity.id
_entity.type
_entity.pdbx_description
1 polymer ?
#
loop_
_entity_poly.entity_id
_entity_poly.type
_entity_poly.pdbx_seq_one_letter_code
_entity_poly.pdbx_strand_id
1 'polypeptide(L)' 'MDELARWYDFEVRYVGTVPKDKVDATISRKKRVDEVLDLLEMTGLAKFSKSGNTIVVTQTK' A
#
# COMPACT_ATOMS: atom_id res chain seq x y z
N MET A 1 -0.49 6.48 2.77
CA MET A 1 0.02 5.91 1.49
C MET A 1 0.68 6.98 0.63
N ASP A 2 0.27 8.24 0.72
CA ASP A 2 0.86 9.38 -0.02
C ASP A 2 2.36 9.56 0.22
N GLU A 3 2.86 9.24 1.41
CA GLU A 3 4.30 9.26 1.68
C GLU A 3 5.08 8.20 0.89
N LEU A 4 4.54 6.98 0.77
CA LEU A 4 5.20 5.93 -0.01
C LEU A 4 5.19 6.27 -1.50
N ALA A 5 4.06 6.76 -2.01
CA ALA A 5 3.95 7.27 -3.39
C ALA A 5 5.04 8.30 -3.69
N ARG A 6 5.29 9.22 -2.73
CA ARG A 6 6.33 10.24 -2.84
C ARG A 6 7.76 9.70 -2.73
N TRP A 7 7.99 8.66 -1.93
CA TRP A 7 9.35 8.13 -1.71
C TRP A 7 9.83 7.25 -2.85
N TYR A 8 8.91 6.52 -3.49
CA TYR A 8 9.21 5.53 -4.52
C TYR A 8 8.65 5.92 -5.90
N ASP A 9 8.13 7.14 -6.01
CA ASP A 9 7.64 7.76 -7.26
C ASP A 9 6.61 6.88 -8.00
N PHE A 10 5.60 6.38 -7.27
CA PHE A 10 4.53 5.55 -7.82
C PHE A 10 3.15 6.15 -7.57
N GLU A 11 2.19 5.81 -8.44
CA GLU A 11 0.80 6.22 -8.27
C GLU A 11 0.05 5.27 -7.34
N VAL A 12 -0.77 5.80 -6.43
CA VAL A 12 -1.66 4.99 -5.58
C VAL A 12 -3.08 5.12 -6.08
N ARG A 13 -3.72 3.99 -6.40
CA ARG A 13 -5.11 3.93 -6.81
C ARG A 13 -5.91 3.12 -5.80
N TYR A 14 -6.84 3.76 -5.13
CA TYR A 14 -7.78 3.05 -4.25
C TYR A 14 -8.95 2.54 -5.08
N VAL A 15 -9.26 1.25 -4.99
CA VAL A 15 -10.40 0.64 -5.68
C VAL A 15 -11.40 0.14 -4.65
N GLY A 16 -12.64 0.65 -4.72
CA GLY A 16 -13.73 0.29 -3.82
C GLY A 16 -13.88 1.24 -2.63
N THR A 17 -14.38 0.73 -1.50
CA THR A 17 -14.50 1.48 -0.26
C THR A 17 -13.12 1.71 0.32
N VAL A 18 -12.64 2.95 0.30
CA VAL A 18 -11.39 3.32 0.96
C VAL A 18 -11.55 3.02 2.46
N PRO A 19 -10.72 2.15 3.06
CA PRO A 19 -10.78 1.92 4.49
C PRO A 19 -10.55 3.27 5.19
N LYS A 20 -11.54 3.70 6.00
CA LYS A 20 -11.41 4.88 6.85
C LYS A 20 -10.45 4.62 8.03
N ASP A 21 -10.15 3.35 8.27
CA ASP A 21 -9.14 2.91 9.21
C ASP A 21 -7.78 3.46 8.79
N LYS A 22 -7.19 4.25 9.68
CA LYS A 22 -5.82 4.71 9.53
C LYS A 22 -4.91 3.51 9.72
N VAL A 23 -4.22 3.14 8.65
CA VAL A 23 -3.17 2.13 8.73
C VAL A 23 -1.87 2.83 9.04
N ASP A 24 -1.47 2.78 10.31
CA ASP A 24 -0.17 3.23 10.77
C ASP A 24 0.84 2.09 10.63
N ALA A 25 1.74 2.20 9.65
CA ALA A 25 2.80 1.23 9.42
C ALA A 25 4.17 1.91 9.50
N THR A 26 5.06 1.37 10.32
CA THR A 26 6.44 1.85 10.41
C THR A 26 7.29 1.15 9.37
N ILE A 27 7.81 1.93 8.42
CA ILE A 27 8.48 1.41 7.24
C ILE A 27 9.84 2.05 7.08
N SER A 28 10.86 1.24 6.85
CA SER A 28 12.20 1.75 6.55
C SER A 28 12.32 2.07 5.06
N ARG A 29 12.77 3.27 4.70
CA ARG A 29 13.11 3.67 3.30
C ARG A 29 14.15 2.77 2.64
N LYS A 30 14.88 1.96 3.42
CA LYS A 30 15.86 1.00 2.91
C LYS A 30 15.23 -0.28 2.36
N LYS A 31 13.98 -0.59 2.74
CA LYS A 31 13.26 -1.77 2.27
C LYS A 31 12.63 -1.52 0.91
N ARG A 32 12.45 -2.57 0.11
CA ARG A 32 11.73 -2.47 -1.17
C ARG A 32 10.24 -2.30 -0.92
N VAL A 33 9.57 -1.51 -1.75
CA VAL A 33 8.11 -1.32 -1.67
C VAL A 33 7.35 -2.64 -1.72
N ASP A 34 7.83 -3.63 -2.49
CA ASP A 34 7.21 -4.95 -2.58
C ASP A 34 7.17 -5.68 -1.21
N GLU A 35 8.24 -5.64 -0.40
CA GLU A 35 8.22 -6.23 0.95
C GLU A 35 7.24 -5.51 1.88
N VAL A 36 7.10 -4.21 1.71
CA VAL A 36 6.20 -3.38 2.51
C VAL A 36 4.75 -3.71 2.22
N LEU A 37 4.43 -3.85 0.93
CA LEU A 37 3.10 -4.22 0.45
C LEU A 37 2.73 -5.63 0.94
N ASP A 38 3.68 -6.57 0.88
CA ASP A 38 3.50 -7.94 1.36
C ASP A 38 3.21 -7.96 2.87
N LEU A 39 3.98 -7.22 3.67
CA LEU A 39 3.74 -7.07 5.11
C LEU A 39 2.37 -6.45 5.42
N LEU A 40 1.96 -5.44 4.64
CA LEU A 40 0.63 -4.84 4.81
C LEU A 40 -0.47 -5.82 4.42
N GLU A 41 -0.28 -6.63 3.37
CA GLU A 41 -1.24 -7.67 2.97
C GLU A 41 -1.36 -8.79 4.02
N MET A 42 -0.25 -9.14 4.68
CA MET A 42 -0.23 -10.11 5.78
C MET A 42 -1.10 -9.69 6.98
N THR A 43 -1.33 -8.39 7.18
CA THR A 43 -2.22 -7.91 8.26
C THR A 43 -3.69 -8.19 8.00
N GLY A 44 -4.07 -8.52 6.77
CA GLY A 44 -5.47 -8.73 6.38
C GLY A 44 -6.31 -7.46 6.44
N LEU A 45 -5.71 -6.27 6.50
CA LEU A 45 -6.42 -4.99 6.51
C LEU A 45 -6.71 -4.49 5.08
N ALA A 46 -5.81 -4.78 4.15
CA ALA A 46 -5.90 -4.36 2.75
C ALA A 46 -5.12 -5.33 1.86
N LYS A 47 -5.50 -5.37 0.60
CA LYS A 47 -4.88 -6.15 -0.46
C LYS A 47 -4.20 -5.21 -1.44
N PHE A 48 -2.98 -5.53 -1.84
CA PHE A 48 -2.19 -4.66 -2.70
C PHE A 48 -1.93 -5.35 -4.03
N SER A 49 -2.16 -4.64 -5.12
CA SER A 49 -1.85 -5.15 -6.46
C SER A 49 -0.98 -4.15 -7.19
N LYS A 50 0.16 -4.61 -7.69
CA LYS A 50 1.10 -3.79 -8.44
C LYS A 50 0.78 -3.89 -9.94
N SER A 51 0.51 -2.75 -10.56
CA SER A 51 0.31 -2.64 -12.01
C SER A 51 1.30 -1.62 -12.57
N GLY A 52 2.48 -2.09 -12.97
CA GLY A 52 3.57 -1.22 -13.44
C GLY A 52 4.05 -0.27 -12.34
N ASN A 53 3.85 1.04 -12.55
CA ASN A 53 4.17 2.10 -11.59
C ASN A 53 2.97 2.54 -10.74
N THR A 54 1.86 1.80 -10.78
CA THR A 54 0.67 2.09 -9.99
C THR A 54 0.43 0.97 -8.99
N ILE A 55 0.26 1.33 -7.72
CA ILE A 55 -0.17 0.44 -6.65
C ILE A 55 -1.68 0.59 -6.49
N VAL A 56 -2.40 -0.50 -6.71
CA VAL A 56 -3.84 -0.61 -6.46
C VAL A 56 -4.06 -1.14 -5.06
N VAL A 57 -4.79 -0.37 -4.24
CA VAL A 57 -5.17 -0.75 -2.88
C VAL A 57 -6.64 -1.14 -2.86
N THR A 58 -6.93 -2.33 -2.37
CA THR A 58 -8.28 -2.89 -2.30
C THR A 58 -8.54 -3.33 -0.86
N GLN A 59 -9.70 -3.01 -0.28
CA GLN A 59 -10.05 -3.52 1.04
C GLN A 59 -10.27 -5.04 0.98
N THR A 60 -9.71 -5.78 1.93
CA THR A 60 -10.17 -7.14 2.21
C THR A 60 -11.17 -7.08 3.37
N LYS A 61 -12.29 -7.79 3.22
CA LYS A 61 -13.45 -7.72 4.11
C LYS A 61 -13.23 -8.54 5.37
#